data_AF-A0A4U9WK12-F1
#
_entry.id   AF-A0A4U9WK12-F1
#
_cell.length_a   1.000
_cell.length_b   1.000
_cell.length_c   1.000
_cell.angle_alpha   90.00
_cell.angle_beta   90.00
_cell.angle_gamma   90.00
#
_symmetry.space_group_name_H-M   'P 1'
#
loop_
_entity.id
_entity.type
_entity.pdbx_description
1 polymer ?
#
loop_
_entity_poly.entity_id
_entity_poly.type
_entity_poly.pdbx_seq_one_letter_code
_entity_poly.pdbx_strand_id
1 'polypeptide(L)'
;MCGAVLMLILVTASAMWWLRNMLVQPLNIMRSHFDRIADGDLAMPIQVYGRNEISMLFASLHRMQNSLIGTVGAVREGAESILIGLQEISEGNNDLSSRTEQQAASLEESAASMEQLTATVKQNADNARQASKLARDASATAAKGGEMADDVVTTMHDIASSSQKIGAITSVIDGIAFQTNILALNAAVEAARAGEQGRGFCRRGRRGTQSGTA
;
A
#
# COMPACT_ATOMS: atom_id res chain seq x y z
N MET A 1 117.46 26.24 -22.15
CA MET A 1 116.57 25.34 -21.38
C MET A 1 115.38 26.09 -20.77
N CYS A 2 115.56 27.25 -20.13
CA CYS A 2 114.44 28.00 -19.51
C CYS A 2 113.33 28.47 -20.47
N GLY A 3 113.66 28.89 -21.70
CA GLY A 3 112.65 29.34 -22.68
C GLY A 3 111.71 28.23 -23.16
N ALA A 4 112.20 26.99 -23.27
CA ALA A 4 111.39 25.84 -23.64
C ALA A 4 110.41 25.46 -22.51
N VAL A 5 110.85 25.56 -21.25
CA VAL A 5 109.99 25.31 -20.08
C VAL A 5 108.87 26.35 -19.98
N LEU A 6 109.16 27.63 -20.23
CA LEU A 6 108.16 28.70 -20.21
C LEU A 6 107.11 28.54 -21.33
N MET A 7 107.52 28.20 -22.56
CA MET A 7 106.57 27.89 -23.64
C MET A 7 105.66 26.71 -23.27
N LEU A 8 106.22 25.66 -22.68
CA LEU A 8 105.46 24.46 -22.34
C LEU A 8 104.44 24.74 -21.23
N ILE A 9 104.79 25.59 -20.26
CA ILE A 9 103.85 26.08 -19.23
C ILE A 9 102.75 26.94 -19.86
N LEU A 10 103.09 27.82 -20.80
CA LEU A 10 102.08 28.65 -21.49
C LEU A 10 101.10 27.81 -22.33
N VAL A 11 101.61 26.82 -23.07
CA VAL A 11 100.78 25.92 -23.90
C VAL A 11 99.87 25.05 -23.02
N THR A 12 100.39 24.50 -21.92
CA THR A 12 99.58 23.70 -20.99
C THR A 12 98.54 24.56 -20.26
N ALA A 13 98.89 25.76 -19.83
CA ALA A 13 97.96 26.69 -19.17
C ALA A 13 96.84 27.16 -20.12
N SER A 14 97.18 27.51 -21.36
CA SER A 14 96.20 27.91 -22.39
C SER A 14 95.30 26.75 -22.81
N ALA A 15 95.85 25.55 -23.00
CA ALA A 15 95.05 24.35 -23.27
C ALA A 15 94.11 24.02 -22.10
N MET A 16 94.57 24.14 -20.85
CA MET A 16 93.74 23.90 -19.67
C MET A 16 92.64 24.95 -19.51
N TRP A 17 92.94 26.22 -19.79
CA TRP A 17 91.95 27.30 -19.79
C TRP A 17 90.89 27.08 -20.89
N TRP A 18 91.33 26.72 -22.09
CA TRP A 18 90.44 26.40 -23.21
C TRP A 18 89.55 25.19 -22.91
N LEU A 19 90.12 24.09 -22.40
CA LEU A 19 89.37 22.88 -22.03
C LEU A 19 88.33 23.16 -20.93
N ARG A 20 88.71 23.95 -19.91
CA ARG A 20 87.80 24.35 -18.84
C ARG A 20 86.62 25.17 -19.37
N ASN A 21 86.88 26.12 -20.27
CA ASN A 21 85.85 26.99 -20.81
C ASN A 21 84.97 26.28 -21.86
N MET A 22 85.55 25.35 -22.62
CA MET A 22 84.87 24.66 -23.74
C MET A 22 84.10 23.40 -23.29
N LEU A 23 84.54 22.71 -22.23
CA LEU A 23 83.95 21.43 -21.76
C LEU A 23 83.44 21.51 -20.31
N VAL A 24 84.26 21.94 -19.36
CA VAL A 24 83.92 21.85 -17.92
C VAL A 24 82.78 22.80 -17.55
N GLN A 25 82.84 24.04 -18.02
CA GLN A 25 81.81 25.04 -17.68
C GLN A 25 80.43 24.68 -18.26
N PRO A 26 80.28 24.29 -19.55
CA PRO A 26 78.99 23.83 -20.08
C PRO A 26 78.43 22.59 -19.37
N LEU A 27 79.28 21.62 -19.00
CA LEU A 27 78.84 20.44 -18.26
C LEU A 27 78.35 20.76 -16.85
N ASN A 28 78.96 21.72 -16.16
CA ASN A 28 78.48 22.20 -14.86
C ASN A 28 77.11 22.90 -14.98
N ILE A 29 76.87 23.65 -16.05
CA ILE A 29 75.55 24.25 -16.32
C ILE A 29 74.53 23.13 -16.57
N MET A 30 74.87 22.13 -17.39
CA MET A 30 73.99 20.99 -17.65
C MET A 30 73.65 20.21 -16.37
N ARG A 31 74.64 19.99 -15.49
CA ARG A 31 74.41 19.41 -14.16
C ARG A 31 73.38 20.21 -13.36
N SER A 32 73.50 21.54 -13.34
CA SER A 32 72.53 22.38 -12.61
C SER A 32 71.11 22.26 -13.15
N HIS A 33 70.93 22.05 -14.46
CA HIS A 33 69.62 21.77 -15.04
C HIS A 33 69.10 20.39 -14.62
N PHE A 34 69.95 19.36 -14.55
CA PHE A 34 69.57 18.05 -14.03
C PHE A 34 69.12 18.11 -12.57
N ASP A 35 69.87 18.82 -11.72
CA ASP A 35 69.52 18.99 -10.30
C ASP A 35 68.14 19.67 -10.18
N ARG A 36 67.87 20.73 -10.96
CA ARG A 36 66.56 21.39 -10.99
C ARG A 36 65.43 20.48 -11.48
N ILE A 37 65.67 19.69 -12.54
CA ILE A 37 64.68 18.74 -13.05
C ILE A 37 64.38 17.66 -11.99
N ALA A 38 65.39 17.21 -11.26
CA ALA A 38 65.23 16.26 -10.16
C ALA A 38 64.42 16.87 -8.99
N ASP A 39 64.59 18.16 -8.72
CA ASP A 39 63.78 18.92 -7.75
C ASP A 39 62.37 19.27 -8.27
N GLY A 40 62.04 18.94 -9.52
CA GLY A 40 60.75 19.20 -10.14
C GLY A 40 60.58 20.61 -10.72
N ASP A 41 61.62 21.43 -10.73
CA ASP A 41 61.61 22.75 -11.36
C ASP A 41 61.94 22.64 -12.86
N LEU A 42 60.88 22.58 -13.66
CA LEU A 42 60.92 22.56 -15.12
C LEU A 42 60.77 23.95 -15.75
N ALA A 43 60.70 25.02 -14.95
CA ALA A 43 60.33 26.35 -15.45
C ALA A 43 61.46 27.07 -16.19
N MET A 44 62.72 26.71 -15.92
CA MET A 44 63.87 27.37 -16.52
C MET A 44 64.14 26.83 -17.93
N PRO A 45 64.14 27.69 -18.96
CA PRO A 45 64.38 27.25 -20.34
C PRO A 45 65.84 26.81 -20.53
N ILE A 46 66.03 25.66 -21.16
CA ILE A 46 67.35 25.15 -21.56
C ILE A 46 67.71 25.75 -22.93
N GLN A 47 68.68 26.65 -22.97
CA GLN A 47 69.15 27.26 -24.21
C GLN A 47 70.25 26.39 -24.87
N VAL A 48 70.08 26.09 -26.15
CA VAL A 48 71.03 25.28 -26.94
C VAL A 48 71.91 26.21 -27.77
N TYR A 49 73.21 26.22 -27.52
CA TYR A 49 74.18 27.04 -28.24
C TYR A 49 75.26 26.18 -28.92
N GLY A 50 75.65 26.54 -30.14
CA GLY A 50 76.74 25.88 -30.89
C GLY A 50 76.30 24.76 -31.83
N ARG A 51 77.27 24.06 -32.42
CA ARG A 51 77.07 22.91 -33.35
C ARG A 51 77.95 21.69 -33.01
N ASN A 52 78.40 21.59 -31.76
CA ASN A 52 79.26 20.50 -31.28
C ASN A 52 78.46 19.46 -30.48
N GLU A 53 79.13 18.40 -30.02
CA GLU A 53 78.53 17.30 -29.26
C GLU A 53 77.87 17.79 -27.96
N ILE A 54 78.42 18.84 -27.32
CA ILE A 54 77.82 19.46 -26.13
C ILE A 54 76.46 20.08 -26.47
N SER A 55 76.35 20.78 -27.60
CA SER A 55 75.06 21.33 -28.06
C SER A 55 74.01 20.24 -28.31
N MET A 56 74.42 19.05 -28.77
CA MET A 56 73.52 17.90 -28.92
C MET A 56 73.03 17.34 -27.58
N LEU A 57 73.87 17.37 -26.53
CA LEU A 57 73.46 17.00 -25.18
C LEU A 57 72.44 17.98 -24.61
N PHE A 58 72.67 19.29 -24.76
CA PHE A 58 71.69 20.33 -24.38
C PHE A 58 70.36 20.19 -25.15
N ALA A 59 70.40 19.84 -26.43
CA ALA A 59 69.20 19.58 -27.23
C ALA A 59 68.41 18.36 -26.73
N SER A 60 69.11 17.27 -26.36
CA SER A 60 68.50 16.08 -25.76
C SER A 60 67.88 16.38 -24.39
N LEU A 61 68.58 17.15 -23.55
CA LEU A 61 68.08 17.61 -22.26
C LEU A 61 66.81 18.46 -22.40
N HIS A 62 66.80 19.40 -23.34
CA HIS A 62 65.64 20.23 -23.64
C HIS A 62 64.43 19.38 -24.10
N ARG A 63 64.67 18.35 -24.93
CA ARG A 63 63.60 17.42 -25.33
C ARG A 63 63.04 16.64 -24.14
N MET A 64 63.91 16.18 -23.23
CA MET A 64 63.50 15.49 -22.00
C MET A 64 62.68 16.41 -21.09
N GLN A 65 63.12 17.65 -20.87
CA GLN A 65 62.38 18.66 -20.10
C GLN A 65 60.98 18.89 -20.69
N ASN A 66 60.88 19.10 -22.00
CA ASN A 66 59.59 19.33 -22.65
C ASN A 66 58.65 18.11 -22.55
N SER A 67 59.19 16.90 -22.67
CA SER A 67 58.39 15.69 -22.47
C SER A 67 57.87 15.59 -21.04
N LEU A 68 58.70 15.90 -20.03
CA LEU A 68 58.29 15.91 -18.63
C LEU A 68 57.23 16.98 -18.34
N ILE A 69 57.39 18.20 -18.90
CA ILE A 69 56.38 19.26 -18.80
C ILE A 69 55.04 18.77 -19.37
N GLY A 70 55.05 18.14 -20.53
CA GLY A 70 53.85 17.57 -21.15
C GLY A 70 53.18 16.49 -20.29
N THR A 71 53.97 15.56 -19.74
CA THR A 71 53.45 14.49 -18.87
C THR A 71 52.87 15.06 -17.58
N VAL A 72 53.58 15.97 -16.90
CA VAL A 72 53.08 16.62 -15.66
C VAL A 72 51.84 17.46 -15.94
N GLY A 73 51.80 18.16 -17.08
CA GLY A 73 50.63 18.91 -17.53
C GLY A 73 49.40 18.01 -17.71
N ALA A 74 49.55 16.88 -18.42
CA ALA A 74 48.47 15.92 -18.63
C ALA A 74 47.99 15.28 -17.31
N VAL A 75 48.91 14.97 -16.38
CA VAL A 75 48.55 14.45 -15.05
C VAL A 75 47.77 15.50 -14.24
N ARG A 76 48.20 16.76 -14.29
CA ARG A 76 47.51 17.86 -13.61
C ARG A 76 46.10 18.08 -14.18
N GLU A 77 45.96 18.12 -15.50
CA GLU A 77 44.67 18.25 -16.17
C GLU A 77 43.74 17.07 -15.83
N GLY A 78 44.28 15.84 -15.82
CA GLY A 78 43.54 14.66 -15.38
C GLY A 78 43.08 14.77 -13.92
N ALA A 79 43.92 15.27 -13.01
CA ALA A 79 43.57 15.48 -11.61
C ALA A 79 42.49 16.56 -11.42
N GLU A 80 42.54 17.65 -12.19
CA GLU A 80 41.51 18.70 -12.19
C GLU A 80 40.16 18.14 -12.70
N SER A 81 40.18 17.33 -13.76
CA SER A 81 38.98 16.66 -14.26
C SER A 81 38.38 15.67 -13.25
N ILE A 82 39.22 14.89 -12.56
CA ILE A 82 38.80 14.01 -11.47
C ILE A 82 38.16 14.81 -10.34
N LEU A 83 38.75 15.95 -9.95
CA LEU A 83 38.22 16.79 -8.88
C LEU A 83 36.81 17.31 -9.22
N ILE A 84 36.58 17.75 -10.46
CA ILE A 84 35.26 18.16 -10.94
C ILE A 84 34.27 16.98 -10.87
N GLY A 85 34.66 15.80 -11.38
CA GLY A 85 33.80 14.61 -11.31
C GLY A 85 33.47 14.19 -9.88
N LEU A 86 34.38 14.34 -8.92
CA LEU A 86 34.12 14.08 -7.52
C LEU A 86 33.12 15.08 -6.90
N GLN A 87 33.15 16.34 -7.31
CA GLN A 87 32.15 17.34 -6.88
C GLN A 87 30.76 16.98 -7.40
N GLU A 88 30.63 16.62 -8.68
CA GLU A 88 29.37 16.16 -9.26
C GLU A 88 28.83 14.91 -8.56
N ILE A 89 29.71 13.94 -8.25
CA ILE A 89 29.33 12.74 -7.48
C ILE A 89 28.85 13.12 -6.08
N SER A 90 29.53 14.05 -5.40
CA SER A 90 29.13 14.50 -4.06
C SER A 90 27.76 15.18 -4.07
N GLU A 91 27.49 16.04 -5.06
CA GLU A 91 26.20 16.68 -5.24
C GLU A 91 25.10 15.66 -5.56
N GLY A 92 25.37 14.72 -6.48
CA GLY A 92 24.46 13.63 -6.81
C GLY A 92 24.18 12.70 -5.62
N ASN A 93 25.17 12.45 -4.77
CA ASN A 93 24.99 11.63 -3.56
C ASN A 93 24.12 12.34 -2.51
N ASN A 94 24.25 13.67 -2.38
CA ASN A 94 23.36 14.45 -1.51
C ASN A 94 21.91 14.43 -2.02
N ASP A 95 21.69 14.58 -3.33
CA ASP A 95 20.35 14.45 -3.93
C ASP A 95 19.77 13.05 -3.70
N LEU A 96 20.58 12.01 -3.93
CA LEU A 96 20.17 10.62 -3.71
C LEU A 96 19.81 10.36 -2.24
N SER A 97 20.58 10.90 -1.29
CA SER A 97 20.28 10.81 0.14
C SER A 97 18.95 11.46 0.46
N SER A 98 18.73 12.69 -0.01
CA SER A 98 17.46 13.43 0.17
C SER A 98 16.25 12.65 -0.39
N ARG A 99 16.39 12.10 -1.59
CA ARG A 99 15.35 11.26 -2.21
C ARG A 99 15.10 9.96 -1.44
N THR A 100 16.16 9.37 -0.87
CA THR A 100 16.05 8.16 -0.04
C THR A 100 15.32 8.46 1.27
N GLU A 101 15.61 9.60 1.91
CA GLU A 101 14.89 10.07 3.09
C GLU A 101 13.41 10.33 2.80
N GLN A 102 13.11 11.01 1.68
CA GLN A 102 11.73 11.23 1.25
C GLN A 102 11.00 9.92 0.95
N GLN A 103 11.67 8.95 0.31
CA GLN A 103 11.10 7.65 0.03
C GLN A 103 10.84 6.85 1.31
N ALA A 104 11.74 6.93 2.30
CA ALA A 104 11.54 6.32 3.61
C ALA A 104 10.30 6.92 4.31
N ALA A 105 10.14 8.24 4.29
CA ALA A 105 8.96 8.92 4.83
C ALA A 105 7.66 8.47 4.13
N SER A 106 7.65 8.37 2.79
CA SER A 106 6.48 7.86 2.05
C SER A 106 6.16 6.39 2.36
N LEU A 107 7.18 5.58 2.65
CA LEU A 107 6.99 4.19 3.09
C LEU A 107 6.41 4.12 4.50
N GLU A 108 6.83 5.00 5.42
CA GLU A 108 6.23 5.10 6.75
C GLU A 108 4.77 5.51 6.69
N GLU A 109 4.41 6.51 5.87
CA GLU A 109 3.02 6.91 5.66
C GLU A 109 2.18 5.79 5.04
N SER A 110 2.77 5.04 4.09
CA SER A 110 2.12 3.88 3.48
C SER A 110 1.91 2.75 4.51
N ALA A 111 2.87 2.50 5.38
CA ALA A 111 2.76 1.52 6.46
C ALA A 111 1.66 1.91 7.46
N ALA A 112 1.63 3.17 7.90
CA ALA A 112 0.57 3.69 8.76
C ALA A 112 -0.82 3.59 8.10
N SER A 113 -0.91 3.89 6.80
CA SER A 113 -2.14 3.73 6.03
C SER A 113 -2.58 2.26 5.96
N MET A 114 -1.64 1.33 5.81
CA MET A 114 -1.91 -0.11 5.83
C MET A 114 -2.39 -0.60 7.21
N GLU A 115 -1.85 -0.05 8.30
CA GLU A 115 -2.34 -0.34 9.65
C GLU A 115 -3.79 0.13 9.84
N GLN A 116 -4.11 1.34 9.39
CA GLN A 116 -5.47 1.88 9.47
C GLN A 116 -6.46 1.08 8.60
N LEU A 117 -6.04 0.67 7.39
CA LEU A 117 -6.83 -0.22 6.54
C LEU A 117 -7.05 -1.58 7.21
N THR A 118 -6.02 -2.16 7.82
CA THR A 118 -6.13 -3.43 8.54
C THR A 118 -7.11 -3.34 9.70
N ALA A 119 -7.08 -2.25 10.47
CA ALA A 119 -8.04 -1.98 11.53
C ALA A 119 -9.48 -1.90 10.98
N THR A 120 -9.67 -1.18 9.87
CA THR A 120 -10.98 -1.05 9.21
C THR A 120 -11.49 -2.39 8.67
N VAL A 121 -10.62 -3.20 8.07
CA VAL A 121 -10.96 -4.55 7.59
C VAL A 121 -11.36 -5.45 8.75
N LYS A 122 -10.65 -5.39 9.88
CA LYS A 122 -11.00 -6.14 11.10
C LYS A 122 -12.37 -5.72 11.63
N GLN A 123 -12.63 -4.42 11.73
CA GLN A 123 -13.93 -3.89 12.14
C GLN A 123 -15.05 -4.33 11.20
N ASN A 124 -14.82 -4.32 9.89
CA ASN A 124 -15.79 -4.81 8.91
C ASN A 124 -16.08 -6.30 9.06
N ALA A 125 -15.05 -7.12 9.34
CA ALA A 125 -15.23 -8.55 9.59
C ALA A 125 -16.06 -8.81 10.86
N ASP A 126 -15.82 -8.05 11.93
CA ASP A 126 -16.59 -8.14 13.18
C ASP A 126 -18.05 -7.66 12.97
N ASN A 127 -18.26 -6.57 12.24
CA ASN A 127 -19.59 -6.10 11.84
C ASN A 127 -20.35 -7.15 11.02
N ALA A 128 -19.68 -7.80 10.06
CA ALA A 128 -20.28 -8.86 9.25
C ALA A 128 -20.67 -10.08 10.10
N ARG A 129 -19.83 -10.47 11.08
CA ARG A 129 -20.17 -11.52 12.05
C ARG A 129 -21.38 -11.14 12.90
N GLN A 130 -21.45 -9.90 13.38
CA GLN A 130 -22.56 -9.42 14.19
C GLN A 130 -23.86 -9.38 13.39
N ALA A 131 -23.83 -8.87 12.15
CA ALA A 131 -24.97 -8.88 11.25
C ALA A 131 -25.43 -10.31 10.93
N SER A 132 -24.50 -11.25 10.69
CA SER A 132 -24.84 -12.66 10.47
C SER A 132 -25.51 -13.28 11.69
N LYS A 133 -25.05 -12.97 12.91
CA LYS A 133 -25.69 -13.43 14.15
C LYS A 133 -27.11 -12.87 14.26
N LEU A 134 -27.28 -11.56 14.06
CA LEU A 134 -28.58 -10.90 14.13
C LEU A 134 -29.58 -11.48 13.12
N ALA A 135 -29.12 -11.77 11.90
CA ALA A 135 -29.93 -12.43 10.87
C ALA A 135 -30.37 -13.85 11.27
N ARG A 136 -29.48 -14.63 11.92
CA ARG A 136 -29.84 -15.95 12.45
C ARG A 136 -30.88 -15.84 13.58
N ASP A 137 -30.70 -14.91 14.50
CA ASP A 137 -31.63 -14.69 15.62
C ASP A 137 -33.01 -14.24 15.10
N ALA A 138 -33.05 -13.35 14.10
CA ALA A 138 -34.27 -12.93 13.44
C ALA A 138 -34.96 -14.08 12.70
N SER A 139 -34.19 -14.93 11.99
CA SER A 139 -34.71 -16.12 11.32
C SER A 139 -35.30 -17.14 12.30
N ALA A 140 -34.64 -17.38 13.44
CA ALA A 140 -35.16 -18.24 14.49
C ALA A 140 -36.46 -17.69 15.10
N THR A 141 -36.53 -16.37 15.31
CA THR A 141 -37.75 -15.70 15.79
C THR A 141 -38.89 -15.82 14.78
N ALA A 142 -38.61 -15.63 13.48
CA ALA A 142 -39.59 -15.80 12.42
C ALA A 142 -40.10 -17.25 12.33
N ALA A 143 -39.22 -18.24 12.50
CA ALA A 143 -39.61 -19.65 12.53
C ALA A 143 -40.59 -19.94 13.69
N LYS A 144 -40.29 -19.44 14.90
CA LYS A 144 -41.18 -19.56 16.06
C LYS A 144 -42.51 -18.81 15.86
N GLY A 145 -42.49 -17.67 15.19
CA GLY A 145 -43.70 -16.96 14.77
C GLY A 145 -44.55 -17.76 13.79
N GLY A 146 -43.91 -18.50 12.87
CA GLY A 146 -44.56 -19.42 11.96
C GLY A 146 -45.27 -20.57 12.68
N GLU A 147 -44.62 -21.16 13.68
CA GLU A 147 -45.22 -22.21 14.54
C GLU A 147 -46.48 -21.69 15.27
N MET A 148 -46.41 -20.50 15.88
CA MET A 148 -47.59 -19.89 16.52
C MET A 148 -48.71 -19.58 15.52
N ALA A 149 -48.39 -19.20 14.28
CA ALA A 149 -49.40 -18.98 13.26
C ALA A 149 -50.08 -20.29 12.85
N ASP A 150 -49.34 -21.39 12.78
CA ASP A 150 -49.87 -22.73 12.48
C ASP A 150 -50.81 -23.23 13.60
N ASP A 151 -50.45 -22.99 14.86
CA ASP A 151 -51.32 -23.26 16.02
C ASP A 151 -52.65 -22.48 15.93
N VAL A 152 -52.60 -21.21 15.53
CA VAL A 152 -53.79 -20.37 15.35
C VAL A 152 -54.66 -20.91 14.21
N VAL A 153 -54.07 -21.32 13.09
CA VAL A 153 -54.80 -21.92 11.96
C VAL A 153 -55.48 -23.22 12.38
N THR A 154 -54.78 -24.07 13.14
CA THR A 154 -55.34 -25.33 13.68
C THR A 154 -56.52 -25.04 14.61
N THR A 155 -56.37 -24.07 15.52
CA THR A 155 -57.45 -23.66 16.43
C THR A 155 -58.67 -23.12 15.65
N MET A 156 -58.45 -22.35 14.58
CA MET A 156 -59.54 -21.88 13.71
C MET A 156 -60.25 -23.03 12.99
N HIS A 157 -59.52 -24.08 12.60
CA HIS A 157 -60.12 -25.28 12.02
C HIS A 157 -61.01 -26.03 13.03
N ASP A 158 -60.56 -26.16 14.28
CA ASP A 158 -61.33 -26.78 15.36
C ASP A 158 -62.59 -25.98 15.71
N ILE A 159 -62.50 -24.64 15.69
CA ILE A 159 -63.66 -23.74 15.86
C ILE A 159 -64.66 -23.94 14.72
N ALA A 160 -64.19 -24.01 13.47
CA ALA A 160 -65.04 -24.22 12.31
C ALA A 160 -65.77 -25.58 12.37
N SER A 161 -65.04 -26.65 12.71
CA SER A 161 -65.59 -28.00 12.91
C SER A 161 -66.63 -28.04 14.03
N SER A 162 -66.34 -27.38 15.16
CA SER A 162 -67.28 -27.26 16.28
C SER A 162 -68.54 -26.48 15.89
N SER A 163 -68.39 -25.39 15.12
CA SER A 163 -69.51 -24.59 14.61
C SER A 163 -70.39 -25.40 13.65
N GLN A 164 -69.79 -26.27 12.83
CA GLN A 164 -70.54 -27.16 11.94
C GLN A 164 -71.33 -28.23 12.72
N LYS A 165 -70.77 -28.78 13.80
CA LYS A 165 -71.50 -29.67 14.72
C LYS A 165 -72.68 -28.95 15.38
N ILE A 166 -72.48 -27.70 15.83
CA ILE A 166 -73.57 -26.87 16.37
C ILE A 166 -74.66 -26.68 15.31
N GLY A 167 -74.30 -26.39 14.06
CA GLY A 167 -75.23 -26.29 12.94
C GLY A 167 -76.04 -27.57 12.68
N ALA A 168 -75.41 -28.73 12.80
CA ALA A 168 -76.11 -30.02 12.71
C ALA A 168 -77.11 -30.21 13.87
N ILE A 169 -76.72 -29.85 15.09
CA ILE A 169 -77.60 -29.91 16.27
C ILE A 169 -78.77 -28.95 16.12
N THR A 170 -78.54 -27.70 15.69
CA THR A 170 -79.63 -26.75 15.48
C THR A 170 -80.60 -27.21 14.39
N SER A 171 -80.12 -27.89 13.34
CA SER A 171 -81.00 -28.52 12.34
C SER A 171 -81.85 -29.64 12.93
N VAL A 172 -81.30 -30.47 13.83
CA VAL A 172 -82.09 -31.47 14.58
C VAL A 172 -83.11 -30.80 15.49
N ILE A 173 -82.73 -29.72 16.19
CA ILE A 173 -83.64 -28.95 17.04
C ILE A 173 -84.78 -28.36 16.21
N ASP A 174 -84.50 -27.81 15.03
CA ASP A 174 -85.52 -27.29 14.12
C ASP A 174 -86.48 -28.40 13.65
N GLY A 175 -85.95 -29.60 13.38
CA GLY A 175 -86.74 -30.79 13.12
C GLY A 175 -87.65 -31.19 14.30
N ILE A 176 -87.13 -31.17 15.53
CA ILE A 176 -87.92 -31.43 16.76
C ILE A 176 -88.97 -30.35 16.97
N ALA A 177 -88.63 -29.08 16.73
CA ALA A 177 -89.56 -27.96 16.84
C ALA A 177 -90.72 -28.11 15.85
N PHE A 178 -90.45 -28.50 14.61
CA PHE A 178 -91.48 -28.78 13.61
C PHE A 178 -92.36 -29.96 14.02
N GLN A 179 -91.76 -31.07 14.48
CA GLN A 179 -92.53 -32.21 14.98
C GLN A 179 -93.41 -31.83 16.19
N THR A 180 -92.88 -31.03 17.11
CA THR A 180 -93.60 -30.52 18.27
C THR A 180 -94.75 -29.61 17.85
N ASN A 181 -94.53 -28.77 16.85
CA ASN A 181 -95.56 -27.91 16.27
C ASN A 181 -96.69 -28.73 15.63
N ILE A 182 -96.36 -29.78 14.86
CA ILE A 182 -97.37 -30.71 14.30
C ILE A 182 -98.12 -31.46 15.41
N LEU A 183 -97.42 -31.93 16.46
CA LEU A 183 -98.03 -32.62 17.59
C LEU A 183 -99.00 -31.70 18.34
N ALA A 184 -98.59 -30.45 18.59
CA ALA A 184 -99.41 -29.43 19.23
C ALA A 184 -100.64 -29.08 18.38
N LEU A 185 -100.48 -29.00 17.04
CA LEU A 185 -101.58 -28.77 16.12
C LEU A 185 -102.58 -29.93 16.13
N ASN A 186 -102.11 -31.17 16.04
CA ASN A 186 -102.96 -32.36 16.12
C ASN A 186 -103.71 -32.45 17.46
N ALA A 187 -103.03 -32.17 18.58
CA ALA A 187 -103.68 -32.11 19.89
C ALA A 187 -104.75 -31.01 19.96
N ALA A 188 -104.52 -29.84 19.36
CA ALA A 188 -105.49 -28.76 19.28
C ALA A 188 -106.72 -29.15 18.42
N VAL A 189 -106.51 -29.86 17.30
CA VAL A 189 -107.59 -30.38 16.45
C VAL A 189 -108.41 -31.44 17.18
N GLU A 190 -107.78 -32.39 17.85
CA GLU A 190 -108.50 -33.45 18.57
C GLU A 190 -109.22 -32.91 19.80
N ALA A 191 -108.64 -31.91 20.48
CA ALA A 191 -109.32 -31.16 21.55
C ALA A 191 -110.55 -30.38 21.04
N ALA A 192 -110.50 -29.84 19.81
CA ALA A 192 -111.66 -29.23 19.16
C ALA A 192 -112.71 -30.28 18.76
N ARG A 193 -112.27 -31.49 18.40
CA ARG A 193 -113.14 -32.63 18.01
C ARG A 193 -113.88 -33.27 19.19
N ALA A 194 -113.29 -33.25 20.39
CA ALA A 194 -113.86 -33.82 21.61
C ALA A 194 -114.97 -32.98 22.29
N GLY A 195 -115.38 -31.84 21.72
CA GLY A 195 -116.50 -31.03 22.24
C GLY A 195 -116.27 -30.45 23.64
N GLU A 196 -117.33 -30.31 24.47
CA GLU A 196 -117.30 -29.63 25.79
C GLU A 196 -116.26 -30.20 26.78
N GLN A 197 -115.87 -31.47 26.66
CA GLN A 197 -114.87 -32.11 27.53
C GLN A 197 -113.42 -31.68 27.19
N GLY A 198 -113.14 -31.18 25.98
CA GLY A 198 -111.79 -30.82 25.51
C GLY A 198 -111.34 -29.37 25.79
N ARG A 199 -112.25 -28.50 26.24
CA ARG A 199 -112.01 -27.05 26.42
C ARG A 199 -110.97 -26.70 27.49
N GLY A 200 -110.80 -27.56 28.50
CA GLY A 200 -109.81 -27.36 29.58
C GLY A 200 -108.35 -27.50 29.12
N PHE A 201 -108.10 -28.36 28.13
CA PHE A 201 -106.74 -28.66 27.65
C PHE A 201 -106.21 -27.57 26.70
N CYS A 202 -107.10 -27.01 25.86
CA CYS A 202 -106.75 -25.97 24.88
C CYS A 202 -106.33 -24.62 25.52
N ARG A 203 -106.80 -24.31 26.75
CA ARG A 203 -106.38 -23.08 27.47
C ARG A 203 -104.95 -23.13 28.03
N ARG A 204 -104.34 -24.30 28.23
CA ARG A 204 -102.94 -24.39 28.72
C ARG A 204 -101.90 -24.20 27.62
N GLY A 205 -102.20 -24.58 26.37
CA GLY A 205 -101.27 -24.44 25.23
C GLY A 205 -100.95 -22.99 24.83
N ARG A 206 -101.84 -22.04 25.14
CA ARG A 206 -101.67 -20.62 24.75
C ARG A 206 -100.92 -19.75 25.78
N ARG A 207 -100.57 -20.29 26.97
CA ARG A 207 -99.82 -19.55 28.01
C ARG A 207 -98.30 -19.75 27.94
N GLY A 208 -97.79 -20.71 27.18
CA GLY A 208 -96.36 -21.03 27.12
C GLY A 208 -95.52 -20.16 26.17
N THR A 209 -96.14 -19.44 25.25
CA THR A 209 -95.43 -18.71 24.18
C THR A 209 -95.16 -17.22 24.47
N GLN A 210 -95.41 -16.73 25.70
CA GLN A 210 -95.20 -15.31 26.06
C GLN A 210 -94.10 -15.02 27.11
N SER A 211 -93.27 -15.99 27.53
CA SER A 211 -92.21 -15.70 28.54
C SER A 211 -90.77 -15.81 28.02
N GLY A 212 -90.53 -15.61 26.72
CA GLY A 212 -89.22 -15.85 26.09
C GLY A 212 -88.61 -14.70 25.30
N THR A 213 -88.93 -13.44 25.63
CA THR A 213 -88.20 -12.27 25.12
C THR A 213 -87.83 -11.36 26.29
N ALA A 214 -86.62 -11.56 26.81
CA ALA A 214 -85.81 -10.62 27.55
C ALA A 214 -84.34 -10.99 27.31
#